data_AF-A0A7K2Z2Y3-F1
#
_entry.id   AF-A0A7K2Z2Y3-F1
#
_cell.length_a   1.000
_cell.length_b   1.000
_cell.length_c   1.000
_cell.angle_alpha   90.00
_cell.angle_beta   90.00
_cell.angle_gamma   90.00
#
_symmetry.space_group_name_H-M   'P 1'
#
loop_
_entity.id
_entity.type
_entity.pdbx_description
1 polymer ?
#
loop_
_entity_poly.entity_id
_entity_poly.type
_entity_poly.pdbx_seq_one_letter_code
_entity_poly.pdbx_strand_id
1 'polypeptide(L)'
;MGVLRLAWFELRRFRGPLPRLVPVMLMLVPTLYGALYLWSNWDPYGRLGEVPVAFVNEDRPVDVQGQHIDAGAQLTATIRQDKNFKWKVVDAEKAKSGLADGDYHFVVTVPADFSAMLATTASPQPRRATLRMTLDDANGFIIGKMAEIAKTQLQQQISATAQSTLVQQAYGRTAALKEELTRSADGARQLAGQAGTAPAEQLAAGARQLAGGLTQLNESVPPPPPERQDAQADAQVLGAPVAIEVSNVHPADLYGRGLAPFFFGIALWVFGLVGYLLLRPYNPRALAGRAGAFKVALAGWLPAAALGVLGAFVLYAVVQLGLSLDADDPGLSLLLIALAAVTFVAIAQFLRAALGAVGDVLILVLLMLQLTSCGGLYPVTTTPAPFQALHPVMPMTYLVNGLRVTLTGGEGSRLGIAFAVLGGFLVVALIATTFVVRHRRMWTMSTLKPSVEL
;
A
#
# COMPACT_ATOMS: atom_id res chain seq x y z
N MET A 1 27.70 40.00 36.51
CA MET A 1 26.37 39.35 36.40
C MET A 1 26.58 37.89 36.02
N GLY A 2 25.90 36.93 36.65
CA GLY A 2 26.05 35.52 36.30
C GLY A 2 25.42 35.18 34.94
N VAL A 3 26.03 34.23 34.21
CA VAL A 3 25.59 33.78 32.88
C VAL A 3 24.09 33.39 32.86
N LEU A 4 23.60 32.73 33.92
CA LEU A 4 22.19 32.36 34.06
C LEU A 4 21.24 33.57 34.16
N ARG A 5 21.67 34.66 34.80
CA ARG A 5 20.89 35.90 34.85
C ARG A 5 20.84 36.58 33.49
N LEU A 6 21.95 36.57 32.73
CA LEU A 6 22.00 37.10 31.37
C LEU A 6 21.08 36.29 30.43
N ALA A 7 21.10 34.96 30.51
CA ALA A 7 20.19 34.09 29.76
C ALA A 7 18.71 34.33 30.11
N TRP A 8 18.40 34.55 31.39
CA TRP A 8 17.05 34.91 31.83
C TRP A 8 16.58 36.27 31.29
N PHE A 9 17.50 37.23 31.11
CA PHE A 9 17.17 38.52 30.46
C PHE A 9 16.90 38.37 28.96
N GLU A 10 17.61 37.48 28.26
CA GLU A 10 17.28 37.14 26.86
C GLU A 10 15.89 36.51 26.73
N LEU A 11 15.48 35.63 27.64
CA LEU A 11 14.09 35.12 27.65
C LEU A 11 13.05 36.21 27.92
N ARG A 12 13.41 37.26 28.69
CA ARG A 12 12.56 38.44 28.90
C ARG A 12 12.50 39.37 27.70
N ARG A 13 13.28 39.16 26.64
CA ARG A 13 13.15 39.87 25.34
C ARG A 13 11.79 39.65 24.69
N PHE A 14 11.14 38.52 24.99
CA PHE A 14 9.80 38.20 24.50
C PHE A 14 8.69 38.92 25.30
N ARG A 15 8.80 40.24 25.54
CA ARG A 15 7.79 41.05 26.25
C ARG A 15 6.79 41.65 25.25
N GLY A 16 5.68 40.96 25.06
CA GLY A 16 4.51 41.38 24.27
C GLY A 16 3.58 40.18 24.00
N PRO A 17 2.33 40.37 23.53
CA PRO A 17 1.40 39.25 23.30
C PRO A 17 1.88 38.30 22.19
N LEU A 18 2.47 38.80 21.10
CA LEU A 18 3.02 37.98 20.01
C LEU A 18 4.38 37.33 20.35
N PRO A 19 5.38 38.06 20.88
CA PRO A 19 6.70 37.48 21.17
C PRO A 19 6.68 36.38 22.23
N ARG A 20 5.74 36.39 23.20
CA ARG A 20 5.59 35.31 24.20
C ARG A 20 5.22 33.96 23.59
N LEU A 21 4.57 33.95 22.43
CA LEU A 21 4.18 32.72 21.74
C LEU A 21 5.37 32.05 21.05
N VAL A 22 6.44 32.79 20.76
CA VAL A 22 7.62 32.27 20.04
C VAL A 22 8.28 31.09 20.76
N PRO A 23 8.68 31.17 22.05
CA PRO A 23 9.28 30.03 22.74
C PRO A 23 8.30 28.85 22.89
N VAL A 24 7.01 29.11 23.07
CA VAL A 24 5.98 28.06 23.10
C VAL A 24 5.91 27.35 21.76
N MET A 25 5.82 28.09 20.66
CA MET A 25 5.82 27.52 19.30
C MET A 25 7.12 26.78 18.98
N LEU A 26 8.27 27.27 19.45
CA LEU A 26 9.56 26.60 19.29
C LEU A 26 9.59 25.21 19.95
N MET A 27 8.93 25.05 21.10
CA MET A 27 8.78 23.74 21.76
C MET A 27 7.69 22.90 21.10
N LEU A 28 6.57 23.53 20.73
CA LEU A 28 5.37 22.84 20.25
C LEU A 28 5.57 22.28 18.84
N VAL A 29 6.30 22.97 17.95
CA VAL A 29 6.52 22.54 16.56
C VAL A 29 7.25 21.19 16.47
N PRO A 30 8.43 20.98 17.10
CA PRO A 30 9.10 19.67 17.09
C PRO A 30 8.30 18.58 17.81
N THR A 31 7.62 18.92 18.91
CA THR A 31 6.78 17.95 19.64
C THR A 31 5.56 17.52 18.83
N LEU A 32 4.89 18.46 18.17
CA LEU A 32 3.75 18.18 17.29
C LEU A 32 4.20 17.32 16.11
N TYR A 33 5.33 17.64 15.50
CA TYR A 33 5.93 16.82 14.44
C TYR A 33 6.16 15.38 14.89
N GLY A 34 6.91 15.19 15.97
CA GLY A 34 7.22 13.88 16.51
C GLY A 34 5.96 13.12 16.88
N ALA A 35 5.03 13.76 17.61
CA ALA A 35 3.78 13.15 18.05
C ALA A 35 2.89 12.75 16.87
N LEU A 36 2.67 13.63 15.89
CA LEU A 36 1.85 13.32 14.71
C LEU A 36 2.47 12.22 13.85
N TYR A 37 3.80 12.26 13.65
CA TYR A 37 4.49 11.26 12.86
C TYR A 37 4.47 9.88 13.53
N LEU A 38 4.76 9.82 14.84
CA LEU A 38 4.66 8.59 15.61
C LEU A 38 3.23 8.07 15.60
N TRP A 39 2.24 8.93 15.86
CA TRP A 39 0.84 8.51 15.88
C TRP A 39 0.37 7.98 14.52
N SER A 40 0.75 8.62 13.42
CA SER A 40 0.37 8.19 12.08
C SER A 40 1.02 6.88 11.66
N ASN A 41 2.21 6.56 12.17
CA ASN A 41 3.01 5.41 11.73
C ASN A 41 3.28 4.39 12.85
N TRP A 42 2.52 4.44 13.96
CA TRP A 42 2.76 3.61 15.14
C TRP A 42 2.56 2.12 14.85
N ASP A 43 1.52 1.79 14.08
CA ASP A 43 1.15 0.41 13.75
C ASP A 43 0.47 0.31 12.37
N PRO A 44 1.22 0.48 11.27
CA PRO A 44 0.66 0.37 9.92
C PRO A 44 0.26 -1.08 9.58
N TYR A 45 0.92 -2.08 10.18
CA TYR A 45 0.68 -3.50 9.92
C TYR A 45 -0.51 -4.06 10.71
N GLY A 46 -0.83 -3.52 11.89
CA GLY A 46 -2.08 -3.84 12.59
C GLY A 46 -3.33 -3.28 11.90
N ARG A 47 -3.17 -2.41 10.90
CA ARG A 47 -4.25 -1.80 10.11
C ARG A 47 -4.38 -2.35 8.69
N LEU A 48 -3.75 -3.49 8.39
CA LEU A 48 -3.89 -4.14 7.08
C LEU A 48 -5.35 -4.45 6.72
N GLY A 49 -6.22 -4.69 7.71
CA GLY A 49 -7.65 -4.91 7.51
C GLY A 49 -8.42 -3.74 6.88
N GLU A 50 -7.80 -2.56 6.74
CA GLU A 50 -8.36 -1.42 6.00
C GLU A 50 -7.83 -1.29 4.58
N VAL A 51 -6.78 -2.04 4.23
CA VAL A 51 -6.10 -1.99 2.93
C VAL A 51 -6.96 -2.75 1.91
N PRO A 52 -7.56 -2.07 0.91
CA PRO A 52 -8.38 -2.70 -0.11
C PRO A 52 -7.53 -3.58 -1.03
N VAL A 53 -7.96 -4.84 -1.17
CA VAL A 53 -7.31 -5.85 -2.01
C VAL A 53 -8.38 -6.54 -2.86
N ALA A 54 -8.15 -6.64 -4.16
CA ALA A 54 -9.08 -7.35 -5.04
C ALA A 54 -8.79 -8.85 -5.04
N PHE A 55 -9.85 -9.64 -5.01
CA PHE A 55 -9.79 -11.08 -5.15
C PHE A 55 -10.65 -11.50 -6.35
N VAL A 56 -10.04 -12.13 -7.34
CA VAL A 56 -10.69 -12.61 -8.56
C VAL A 56 -10.66 -14.13 -8.53
N ASN A 57 -11.81 -14.76 -8.70
CA ASN A 57 -11.91 -16.20 -8.81
C ASN A 57 -12.42 -16.57 -10.20
N GLU A 58 -11.53 -17.13 -11.03
CA GLU A 58 -11.85 -17.66 -12.36
C GLU A 58 -11.89 -19.20 -12.38
N ASP A 59 -11.67 -19.83 -11.23
CA ASP A 59 -11.57 -21.28 -11.06
C ASP A 59 -12.83 -22.01 -11.54
N ARG A 60 -12.63 -23.24 -12.01
CA ARG A 60 -13.72 -24.13 -12.39
C ARG A 60 -13.66 -25.40 -11.56
N PRO A 61 -14.77 -25.79 -10.92
CA PRO A 61 -14.78 -27.01 -10.13
C PRO A 61 -14.54 -28.23 -11.03
N VAL A 62 -13.91 -29.25 -10.46
CA VAL A 62 -13.63 -30.51 -11.15
C VAL A 62 -14.11 -31.70 -10.33
N ASP A 63 -14.61 -32.71 -11.00
CA ASP A 63 -14.95 -34.00 -10.39
C ASP A 63 -13.84 -35.01 -10.69
N VAL A 64 -13.11 -35.44 -9.66
CA VAL A 64 -12.00 -36.39 -9.79
C VAL A 64 -12.20 -37.54 -8.81
N GLN A 65 -12.19 -38.78 -9.31
CA GLN A 65 -12.38 -40.00 -8.51
C GLN A 65 -13.66 -39.99 -7.65
N GLY A 66 -14.74 -39.41 -8.16
CA GLY A 66 -16.03 -39.31 -7.46
C GLY A 66 -16.09 -38.24 -6.37
N GLN A 67 -15.06 -37.40 -6.24
CA GLN A 67 -15.06 -36.23 -5.35
C GLN A 67 -15.16 -34.94 -6.17
N HIS A 68 -16.09 -34.09 -5.75
CA HIS A 68 -16.26 -32.74 -6.25
C HIS A 68 -15.24 -31.81 -5.56
N ILE A 69 -14.33 -31.23 -6.34
CA ILE A 69 -13.30 -30.31 -5.85
C ILE A 69 -13.59 -28.92 -6.41
N ASP A 70 -14.00 -28.02 -5.52
CA ASP A 70 -14.19 -26.60 -5.78
C ASP A 70 -13.32 -25.78 -4.80
N ALA A 71 -12.01 -25.81 -5.04
CA ALA A 71 -11.04 -25.14 -4.19
C ALA A 71 -11.15 -23.61 -4.32
N GLY A 72 -11.50 -23.10 -5.50
CA GLY A 72 -11.76 -21.69 -5.73
C GLY A 72 -12.91 -21.18 -4.87
N ALA A 73 -14.07 -21.84 -4.83
CA ALA A 73 -15.18 -21.39 -4.00
C ALA A 73 -14.87 -21.46 -2.51
N GLN A 74 -14.13 -22.49 -2.06
CA GLN A 74 -13.65 -22.60 -0.69
C GLN A 74 -12.72 -21.44 -0.33
N LEU A 75 -11.77 -21.10 -1.21
CA LEU A 75 -10.87 -19.97 -1.00
C LEU A 75 -11.64 -18.65 -0.97
N THR A 76 -12.61 -18.45 -1.87
CA THR A 76 -13.51 -17.29 -1.85
C THR A 76 -14.24 -17.18 -0.50
N ALA A 77 -14.72 -18.28 0.06
CA ALA A 77 -15.42 -18.28 1.35
C ALA A 77 -14.48 -17.93 2.52
N THR A 78 -13.27 -18.49 2.54
CA THR A 78 -12.23 -18.17 3.54
C THR A 78 -11.84 -16.70 3.48
N ILE A 79 -11.61 -16.17 2.28
CA ILE A 79 -11.20 -14.78 2.06
C ILE A 79 -12.28 -13.78 2.49
N ARG A 80 -13.56 -14.13 2.35
CA ARG A 80 -14.67 -13.30 2.86
C ARG A 80 -14.71 -13.23 4.38
N GLN A 81 -14.13 -14.20 5.08
CA GLN A 81 -14.08 -14.23 6.55
C GLN A 81 -12.76 -13.67 7.10
N ASP A 82 -11.73 -13.54 6.24
CA ASP A 82 -10.46 -12.98 6.62
C ASP A 82 -10.58 -11.49 6.99
N LYS A 83 -9.96 -11.11 8.11
CA LYS A 83 -9.93 -9.74 8.63
C LYS A 83 -8.56 -9.08 8.47
N ASN A 84 -7.58 -9.80 7.93
CA ASN A 84 -6.23 -9.29 7.77
C ASN A 84 -6.14 -8.25 6.65
N PHE A 85 -6.99 -8.35 5.62
CA PHE A 85 -7.11 -7.36 4.55
C PHE A 85 -8.57 -7.04 4.25
N LYS A 86 -8.80 -5.88 3.64
CA LYS A 86 -10.13 -5.47 3.16
C LYS A 86 -10.41 -6.09 1.80
N TRP A 87 -10.63 -7.40 1.79
CA TRP A 87 -10.86 -8.16 0.57
C TRP A 87 -12.14 -7.71 -0.17
N LYS A 88 -12.01 -7.56 -1.48
CA LYS A 88 -13.11 -7.26 -2.40
C LYS A 88 -13.14 -8.31 -3.50
N VAL A 89 -14.10 -9.21 -3.42
CA VAL A 89 -14.35 -10.19 -4.48
C VAL A 89 -15.00 -9.48 -5.66
N VAL A 90 -14.31 -9.43 -6.80
CA VAL A 90 -14.71 -8.70 -8.00
C VAL A 90 -14.35 -9.50 -9.25
N ASP A 91 -14.87 -9.10 -10.41
CA ASP A 91 -14.46 -9.66 -11.70
C ASP A 91 -13.05 -9.15 -12.12
N ALA A 92 -12.47 -9.82 -13.12
CA ALA A 92 -11.12 -9.53 -13.60
C ALA A 92 -10.95 -8.12 -14.15
N GLU A 93 -11.95 -7.60 -14.87
CA GLU A 93 -11.89 -6.26 -15.47
C GLU A 93 -11.90 -5.16 -14.39
N LYS A 94 -12.78 -5.29 -13.39
CA LYS A 94 -12.84 -4.38 -12.25
C LYS A 94 -11.62 -4.48 -11.36
N ALA A 95 -11.05 -5.67 -11.18
CA ALA A 95 -9.79 -5.82 -10.47
C ALA A 95 -8.65 -5.12 -11.20
N LYS A 96 -8.58 -5.25 -12.53
CA LYS A 96 -7.57 -4.62 -13.37
C LYS A 96 -7.70 -3.09 -13.36
N SER A 97 -8.90 -2.55 -13.59
CA SER A 97 -9.13 -1.10 -13.55
C SER A 97 -8.89 -0.55 -12.14
N GLY A 98 -9.41 -1.21 -11.11
CA GLY A 98 -9.21 -0.78 -9.73
C GLY A 98 -7.76 -0.85 -9.26
N LEU A 99 -6.94 -1.78 -9.79
CA LEU A 99 -5.50 -1.77 -9.57
C LEU A 99 -4.85 -0.58 -10.30
N ALA A 100 -5.19 -0.33 -11.56
CA ALA A 100 -4.64 0.80 -12.32
C ALA A 100 -4.99 2.17 -11.71
N ASP A 101 -6.20 2.31 -11.15
CA ASP A 101 -6.68 3.53 -10.49
C ASP A 101 -6.16 3.69 -9.05
N GLY A 102 -5.61 2.62 -8.45
CA GLY A 102 -5.15 2.61 -7.06
C GLY A 102 -6.27 2.44 -6.01
N ASP A 103 -7.47 2.04 -6.45
CA ASP A 103 -8.56 1.60 -5.57
C ASP A 103 -8.22 0.28 -4.85
N TYR A 104 -7.41 -0.55 -5.49
CA TYR A 104 -6.84 -1.78 -4.94
C TYR A 104 -5.32 -1.68 -4.92
N HIS A 105 -4.70 -2.10 -3.82
CA HIS A 105 -3.24 -2.08 -3.72
C HIS A 105 -2.59 -3.26 -4.44
N PHE A 106 -3.24 -4.42 -4.44
CA PHE A 106 -2.84 -5.59 -5.21
C PHE A 106 -4.06 -6.46 -5.53
N VAL A 107 -3.90 -7.36 -6.50
CA VAL A 107 -4.93 -8.29 -6.95
C VAL A 107 -4.45 -9.71 -6.71
N VAL A 108 -5.32 -10.57 -6.19
CA VAL A 108 -5.09 -12.01 -6.13
C VAL A 108 -6.09 -12.70 -7.05
N THR A 109 -5.58 -13.41 -8.06
CA THR A 109 -6.38 -14.13 -9.04
C THR A 109 -6.20 -15.63 -8.88
N VAL A 110 -7.31 -16.34 -8.76
CA VAL A 110 -7.40 -17.80 -8.81
C VAL A 110 -7.64 -18.20 -10.27
N PRO A 111 -6.68 -18.86 -10.94
CA PRO A 111 -6.84 -19.26 -12.34
C PRO A 111 -7.90 -20.33 -12.55
N ALA A 112 -8.39 -20.47 -13.79
CA ALA A 112 -9.44 -21.41 -14.18
C ALA A 112 -9.11 -22.89 -13.97
N ASP A 113 -7.82 -23.25 -13.90
CA ASP A 113 -7.32 -24.61 -13.72
C ASP A 113 -6.91 -24.90 -12.27
N PHE A 114 -7.15 -24.00 -11.31
CA PHE A 114 -6.68 -24.12 -9.94
C PHE A 114 -7.19 -25.38 -9.23
N SER A 115 -8.49 -25.65 -9.27
CA SER A 115 -9.09 -26.88 -8.73
C SER A 115 -8.60 -28.13 -9.47
N ALA A 116 -8.41 -28.04 -10.78
CA ALA A 116 -7.87 -29.14 -11.58
C ALA A 116 -6.44 -29.50 -11.17
N MET A 117 -5.57 -28.51 -10.97
CA MET A 117 -4.20 -28.71 -10.53
C MET A 117 -4.14 -29.23 -9.09
N LEU A 118 -4.96 -28.70 -8.18
CA LEU A 118 -5.05 -29.23 -6.82
C LEU A 118 -5.51 -30.70 -6.80
N ALA A 119 -6.45 -31.09 -7.65
CA ALA A 119 -6.89 -32.47 -7.73
C ALA A 119 -5.77 -33.46 -8.15
N THR A 120 -4.72 -32.97 -8.83
CA THR A 120 -3.58 -33.81 -9.21
C THR A 120 -2.71 -34.25 -8.03
N THR A 121 -2.84 -33.65 -6.83
CA THR A 121 -2.05 -34.07 -5.65
C THR A 121 -2.33 -35.52 -5.25
N ALA A 122 -3.50 -36.06 -5.60
CA ALA A 122 -3.87 -37.46 -5.41
C ALA A 122 -3.61 -38.35 -6.66
N SER A 123 -3.01 -37.79 -7.70
CA SER A 123 -2.72 -38.46 -8.97
C SER A 123 -1.26 -38.92 -9.07
N PRO A 124 -0.91 -39.82 -10.01
CA PRO A 124 0.46 -40.32 -10.18
C PRO A 124 1.50 -39.25 -10.56
N GLN A 125 1.04 -38.10 -11.08
CA GLN A 125 1.85 -36.94 -11.44
C GLN A 125 1.30 -35.69 -10.75
N PRO A 126 1.72 -35.39 -9.51
CA PRO A 126 1.24 -34.22 -8.79
C PRO A 126 1.77 -32.94 -9.42
N ARG A 127 0.90 -31.94 -9.59
CA ARG A 127 1.25 -30.60 -10.06
C ARG A 127 0.89 -29.57 -9.01
N ARG A 128 1.70 -28.52 -8.91
CA ARG A 128 1.38 -27.37 -8.06
C ARG A 128 0.25 -26.57 -8.67
N ALA A 129 -0.73 -26.22 -7.85
CA ALA A 129 -1.69 -25.20 -8.21
C ALA A 129 -1.09 -23.82 -7.95
N THR A 130 -1.25 -22.91 -8.90
CA THR A 130 -0.63 -21.59 -8.85
C THR A 130 -1.70 -20.52 -8.72
N LEU A 131 -1.57 -19.65 -7.72
CA LEU A 131 -2.29 -18.38 -7.67
C LEU A 131 -1.44 -17.29 -8.31
N ARG A 132 -2.10 -16.28 -8.89
CA ARG A 132 -1.42 -15.09 -9.42
C ARG A 132 -1.69 -13.91 -8.49
N MET A 133 -0.63 -13.22 -8.09
CA MET A 133 -0.69 -11.98 -7.34
C MET A 133 -0.10 -10.86 -8.20
N THR A 134 -0.89 -9.84 -8.49
CA THR A 134 -0.48 -8.72 -9.34
C THR A 134 -0.37 -7.45 -8.51
N LEU A 135 0.81 -6.84 -8.57
CA LEU A 135 1.20 -5.60 -7.89
C LEU A 135 1.31 -4.45 -8.89
N ASP A 136 1.26 -3.23 -8.37
CA ASP A 136 1.56 -2.02 -9.13
C ASP A 136 2.26 -1.00 -8.21
N ASP A 137 3.57 -0.79 -8.37
CA ASP A 137 4.31 0.14 -7.51
C ASP A 137 3.93 1.61 -7.77
N ALA A 138 3.20 1.90 -8.86
CA ALA A 138 2.60 3.22 -9.09
C ALA A 138 1.57 3.57 -8.00
N ASN A 139 1.05 2.57 -7.28
CA ASN A 139 0.16 2.77 -6.14
C ASN A 139 0.91 2.87 -4.80
N GLY A 140 2.21 2.59 -4.79
CA GLY A 140 3.08 2.71 -3.63
C GLY A 140 4.01 1.50 -3.46
N PHE A 141 5.30 1.77 -3.29
CA PHE A 141 6.34 0.72 -3.23
C PHE A 141 6.23 -0.23 -2.03
N ILE A 142 5.79 0.25 -0.87
CA ILE A 142 5.70 -0.58 0.35
C ILE A 142 4.62 -1.68 0.22
N ILE A 143 3.73 -1.58 -0.77
CA ILE A 143 2.73 -2.60 -1.07
C ILE A 143 3.38 -3.97 -1.28
N GLY A 144 4.56 -4.06 -1.92
CA GLY A 144 5.26 -5.34 -2.12
C GLY A 144 5.56 -6.08 -0.81
N LYS A 145 5.84 -5.37 0.29
CA LYS A 145 6.03 -5.99 1.61
C LYS A 145 4.72 -6.47 2.23
N MET A 146 3.64 -5.70 2.07
CA MET A 146 2.31 -6.13 2.52
C MET A 146 1.81 -7.34 1.73
N ALA A 147 2.08 -7.37 0.43
CA ALA A 147 1.78 -8.48 -0.46
C ALA A 147 2.54 -9.76 -0.07
N GLU A 148 3.80 -9.67 0.35
CA GLU A 148 4.55 -10.84 0.85
C GLU A 148 3.95 -11.41 2.15
N ILE A 149 3.42 -10.54 3.03
CA ILE A 149 2.67 -10.96 4.22
C ILE A 149 1.39 -11.69 3.80
N ALA A 150 0.61 -11.11 2.89
CA ALA A 150 -0.62 -11.71 2.36
C ALA A 150 -0.34 -13.06 1.68
N LYS A 151 0.70 -13.12 0.86
CA LYS A 151 1.17 -14.33 0.17
C LYS A 151 1.51 -15.43 1.18
N THR A 152 2.30 -15.11 2.20
CA THR A 152 2.69 -16.09 3.24
C THR A 152 1.45 -16.64 3.95
N GLN A 153 0.51 -15.77 4.32
CA GLN A 153 -0.74 -16.16 4.97
C GLN A 153 -1.64 -17.02 4.06
N LEU A 154 -1.84 -16.61 2.81
CA LEU A 154 -2.58 -17.36 1.79
C LEU A 154 -1.97 -18.74 1.57
N GLN A 155 -0.65 -18.82 1.40
CA GLN A 155 0.06 -20.09 1.25
C GLN A 155 -0.17 -21.00 2.46
N GLN A 156 -0.10 -20.47 3.68
CA GLN A 156 -0.35 -21.25 4.91
C GLN A 156 -1.80 -21.75 4.99
N GLN A 157 -2.79 -20.88 4.72
CA GLN A 157 -4.21 -21.24 4.78
C GLN A 157 -4.55 -22.31 3.74
N ILE A 158 -4.10 -22.13 2.50
CA ILE A 158 -4.40 -23.08 1.42
C ILE A 158 -3.64 -24.38 1.62
N SER A 159 -2.39 -24.33 2.10
CA SER A 159 -1.65 -25.56 2.42
C SER A 159 -2.35 -26.35 3.52
N ALA A 160 -2.91 -25.69 4.54
CA ALA A 160 -3.70 -26.37 5.57
C ALA A 160 -4.97 -27.02 5.00
N THR A 161 -5.70 -26.33 4.10
CA THR A 161 -6.87 -26.89 3.43
C THR A 161 -6.50 -28.06 2.52
N ALA A 162 -5.48 -27.91 1.66
CA ALA A 162 -5.02 -28.95 0.75
C ALA A 162 -4.51 -30.19 1.52
N GLN A 163 -3.78 -29.98 2.61
CA GLN A 163 -3.36 -31.06 3.51
C GLN A 163 -4.57 -31.76 4.15
N SER A 164 -5.59 -31.02 4.57
CA SER A 164 -6.82 -31.62 5.12
C SER A 164 -7.58 -32.45 4.09
N THR A 165 -7.62 -32.03 2.82
CA THR A 165 -8.22 -32.80 1.71
C THR A 165 -7.39 -34.05 1.39
N LEU A 166 -6.06 -33.93 1.32
CA LEU A 166 -5.14 -35.07 1.19
C LEU A 166 -5.32 -36.08 2.32
N VAL A 167 -5.40 -35.61 3.56
CA VAL A 167 -5.67 -36.42 4.75
C VAL A 167 -7.05 -37.07 4.62
N GLN A 168 -8.11 -36.35 4.25
CA GLN A 168 -9.43 -36.97 4.08
C GLN A 168 -9.47 -38.02 2.97
N GLN A 169 -8.78 -37.80 1.84
CA GLN A 169 -8.68 -38.78 0.76
C GLN A 169 -7.84 -39.99 1.15
N ALA A 170 -6.70 -39.77 1.83
CA ALA A 170 -5.85 -40.84 2.34
C ALA A 170 -6.56 -41.63 3.44
N TYR A 171 -7.07 -40.98 4.48
CA TYR A 171 -7.74 -41.61 5.62
C TYR A 171 -9.13 -42.16 5.29
N GLY A 172 -9.86 -41.59 4.33
CA GLY A 172 -11.09 -42.20 3.81
C GLY A 172 -10.81 -43.55 3.16
N ARG A 173 -9.69 -43.65 2.42
CA ARG A 173 -9.15 -44.94 1.96
C ARG A 173 -8.66 -45.80 3.12
N THR A 174 -7.95 -45.26 4.11
CA THR A 174 -7.45 -46.04 5.27
C THR A 174 -8.58 -46.60 6.15
N ALA A 175 -9.70 -45.90 6.28
CA ALA A 175 -10.88 -46.38 7.00
C ALA A 175 -11.53 -47.57 6.28
N ALA A 176 -11.69 -47.48 4.95
CA ALA A 176 -12.12 -48.60 4.11
C ALA A 176 -11.12 -49.76 4.17
N LEU A 177 -9.82 -49.48 4.09
CA LEU A 177 -8.74 -50.48 4.22
C LEU A 177 -8.75 -51.17 5.58
N LYS A 178 -8.99 -50.42 6.67
CA LYS A 178 -9.11 -50.95 8.03
C LYS A 178 -10.33 -51.86 8.18
N GLU A 179 -11.46 -51.49 7.57
CA GLU A 179 -12.67 -52.32 7.57
C GLU A 179 -12.45 -53.62 6.78
N GLU A 180 -11.79 -53.55 5.62
CA GLU A 180 -11.43 -54.74 4.82
C GLU A 180 -10.40 -55.64 5.50
N LEU A 181 -9.39 -55.06 6.17
CA LEU A 181 -8.43 -55.78 7.01
C LEU A 181 -9.12 -56.49 8.18
N THR A 182 -10.11 -55.85 8.80
CA THR A 182 -10.88 -56.43 9.91
C THR A 182 -11.73 -57.60 9.40
N ARG A 183 -12.44 -57.46 8.27
CA ARG A 183 -13.18 -58.58 7.64
C ARG A 183 -12.28 -59.75 7.26
N SER A 184 -11.09 -59.47 6.72
CA SER A 184 -10.12 -60.52 6.39
C SER A 184 -9.59 -61.22 7.65
N ALA A 185 -9.28 -60.47 8.71
CA ALA A 185 -8.85 -61.03 9.99
C ALA A 185 -9.95 -61.88 10.65
N ASP A 186 -11.21 -61.45 10.59
CA ASP A 186 -12.34 -62.19 11.12
C ASP A 186 -12.62 -63.47 10.31
N GLY A 187 -12.51 -63.40 8.97
CA GLY A 187 -12.57 -64.58 8.11
C GLY A 187 -11.48 -65.61 8.42
N ALA A 188 -10.24 -65.15 8.68
CA ALA A 188 -9.13 -66.00 9.09
C ALA A 188 -9.35 -66.64 10.48
N ARG A 189 -9.90 -65.89 11.44
CA ARG A 189 -10.27 -66.41 12.78
C ARG A 189 -11.39 -67.46 12.69
N GLN A 190 -12.38 -67.23 11.83
CA GLN A 190 -13.50 -68.14 11.64
C GLN A 190 -13.03 -69.47 11.02
N LEU A 191 -12.13 -69.42 10.04
CA LEU A 191 -11.42 -70.57 9.48
C LEU A 191 -10.62 -71.34 10.55
N ALA A 192 -9.81 -70.63 11.35
CA ALA A 192 -8.97 -71.24 12.38
C ALA A 192 -9.80 -71.93 13.47
N GLY A 193 -10.94 -71.36 13.86
CA GLY A 193 -11.86 -71.95 14.84
C GLY A 193 -12.62 -73.18 14.33
N GLN A 194 -12.73 -73.35 13.01
CA GLN A 194 -13.46 -74.44 12.36
C GLN A 194 -12.56 -75.56 11.82
N ALA A 195 -11.23 -75.36 11.84
CA ALA A 195 -10.23 -76.25 11.24
C ALA A 195 -10.16 -77.68 11.81
N GLY A 196 -10.92 -78.01 12.86
CA GLY A 196 -10.97 -79.34 13.47
C GLY A 196 -12.36 -79.99 13.57
N THR A 197 -13.44 -79.30 13.21
CA THR A 197 -14.82 -79.78 13.48
C THR A 197 -15.83 -79.52 12.35
N ALA A 198 -15.49 -78.70 11.36
CA ALA A 198 -16.41 -78.31 10.29
C ALA A 198 -16.29 -79.20 9.02
N PRO A 199 -17.38 -79.41 8.27
CA PRO A 199 -17.35 -80.07 6.97
C PRO A 199 -16.41 -79.37 5.98
N ALA A 200 -15.77 -80.13 5.09
CA ALA A 200 -14.83 -79.62 4.08
C ALA A 200 -15.41 -78.47 3.22
N GLU A 201 -16.73 -78.45 3.00
CA GLU A 201 -17.43 -77.40 2.26
C GLU A 201 -17.43 -76.05 2.99
N GLN A 202 -17.53 -76.02 4.32
CA GLN A 202 -17.48 -74.79 5.11
C GLN A 202 -16.07 -74.22 5.17
N LEU A 203 -15.06 -75.08 5.30
CA LEU A 203 -13.65 -74.71 5.21
C LEU A 203 -13.31 -74.12 3.83
N ALA A 204 -13.83 -74.71 2.76
CA ALA A 204 -13.67 -74.20 1.40
C ALA A 204 -14.37 -72.84 1.19
N ALA A 205 -15.54 -72.63 1.79
CA ALA A 205 -16.25 -71.35 1.75
C ALA A 205 -15.49 -70.24 2.48
N GLY A 206 -14.98 -70.51 3.69
CA GLY A 206 -14.15 -69.57 4.44
C GLY A 206 -12.87 -69.20 3.70
N ALA A 207 -12.20 -70.19 3.08
CA ALA A 207 -10.98 -69.97 2.30
C ALA A 207 -11.23 -69.09 1.07
N ARG A 208 -12.37 -69.26 0.37
CA ARG A 208 -12.77 -68.38 -0.73
C ARG A 208 -13.10 -66.97 -0.27
N GLN A 209 -13.73 -66.81 0.89
CA GLN A 209 -14.05 -65.50 1.44
C GLN A 209 -12.80 -64.74 1.88
N LEU A 210 -11.83 -65.43 2.49
CA LEU A 210 -10.51 -64.86 2.81
C LEU A 210 -9.73 -64.51 1.54
N ALA A 211 -9.71 -65.40 0.54
CA ALA A 211 -9.05 -65.12 -0.74
C ALA A 211 -9.67 -63.91 -1.44
N GLY A 212 -11.01 -63.81 -1.47
CA GLY A 212 -11.72 -62.65 -2.00
C GLY A 212 -11.39 -61.35 -1.27
N GLY A 213 -11.36 -61.38 0.07
CA GLY A 213 -10.95 -60.22 0.89
C GLY A 213 -9.51 -59.79 0.65
N LEU A 214 -8.58 -60.74 0.46
CA LEU A 214 -7.18 -60.45 0.14
C LEU A 214 -6.99 -59.90 -1.28
N THR A 215 -7.76 -60.39 -2.26
CA THR A 215 -7.75 -59.84 -3.62
C THR A 215 -8.29 -58.41 -3.63
N GLN A 216 -9.39 -58.17 -2.92
CA GLN A 216 -9.99 -56.85 -2.80
C GLN A 216 -9.05 -55.86 -2.09
N LEU A 217 -8.39 -56.29 -1.00
CA LEU A 217 -7.36 -55.50 -0.33
C LEU A 217 -6.19 -55.16 -1.26
N ASN A 218 -5.72 -56.12 -2.07
CA ASN A 218 -4.63 -55.91 -3.03
C ASN A 218 -5.02 -54.94 -4.16
N GLU A 219 -6.30 -54.90 -4.55
CA GLU A 219 -6.82 -53.90 -5.50
C GLU A 219 -7.03 -52.53 -4.85
N SER A 220 -7.34 -52.50 -3.55
CA SER A 220 -7.50 -51.29 -2.74
C SER A 220 -6.18 -50.58 -2.42
N VAL A 221 -5.05 -51.30 -2.43
CA VAL A 221 -3.71 -50.75 -2.22
C VAL A 221 -3.14 -50.25 -3.55
N PRO A 222 -2.96 -48.93 -3.76
CA PRO A 222 -2.30 -48.43 -4.96
C PRO A 222 -0.89 -49.02 -5.04
N PRO A 223 -0.43 -49.47 -6.23
CA PRO A 223 0.94 -49.92 -6.38
C PRO A 223 1.90 -48.81 -5.92
N PRO A 224 3.01 -49.16 -5.25
CA PRO A 224 4.06 -48.18 -4.98
C PRO A 224 4.43 -47.53 -6.31
N PRO A 225 4.65 -46.21 -6.32
CA PRO A 225 5.13 -45.56 -7.53
C PRO A 225 6.32 -46.33 -8.11
N PRO A 226 6.44 -46.45 -9.46
CA PRO A 226 7.71 -46.89 -10.03
C PRO A 226 8.83 -46.02 -9.47
N GLU A 227 10.08 -46.52 -9.36
CA GLU A 227 11.24 -45.69 -8.98
C GLU A 227 11.23 -44.42 -9.85
N ARG A 228 10.74 -43.32 -9.28
CA ARG A 228 10.50 -42.09 -10.03
C ARG A 228 11.80 -41.33 -10.05
N GLN A 229 12.30 -41.02 -11.24
CA GLN A 229 13.46 -40.13 -11.43
C GLN A 229 13.29 -38.79 -10.69
N ASP A 230 12.05 -38.38 -10.43
CA ASP A 230 11.69 -37.10 -9.80
C ASP A 230 10.96 -37.24 -8.44
N ALA A 231 11.18 -38.32 -7.68
CA ALA A 231 10.54 -38.51 -6.36
C ALA A 231 10.75 -37.31 -5.40
N GLN A 232 11.88 -36.59 -5.53
CA GLN A 232 12.13 -35.35 -4.81
C GLN A 232 11.25 -34.18 -5.27
N ALA A 233 10.99 -34.05 -6.57
CA ALA A 233 10.12 -33.01 -7.10
C ALA A 233 8.67 -33.25 -6.67
N ASP A 234 8.20 -34.50 -6.74
CA ASP A 234 6.88 -34.88 -6.24
C ASP A 234 6.74 -34.59 -4.74
N ALA A 235 7.76 -34.92 -3.93
CA ALA A 235 7.76 -34.60 -2.50
C ALA A 235 7.71 -33.08 -2.25
N GLN A 236 8.35 -32.26 -3.09
CA GLN A 236 8.26 -30.80 -3.01
C GLN A 236 6.87 -30.27 -3.42
N VAL A 237 6.22 -30.88 -4.40
CA VAL A 237 4.85 -30.54 -4.79
C VAL A 237 3.88 -30.93 -3.67
N LEU A 238 4.03 -32.10 -3.07
CA LEU A 238 3.16 -32.55 -1.98
C LEU A 238 3.39 -31.76 -0.67
N GLY A 239 4.64 -31.35 -0.39
CA GLY A 239 4.97 -30.52 0.77
C GLY A 239 4.53 -29.07 0.63
N ALA A 240 4.43 -28.56 -0.60
CA ALA A 240 3.93 -27.23 -0.92
C ALA A 240 3.05 -27.30 -2.18
N PRO A 241 1.77 -27.73 -2.04
CA PRO A 241 0.88 -27.99 -3.17
C PRO A 241 0.44 -26.71 -3.89
N VAL A 242 0.66 -25.55 -3.27
CA VAL A 242 0.28 -24.26 -3.82
C VAL A 242 1.47 -23.31 -3.92
N ALA A 243 1.63 -22.74 -5.11
CA ALA A 243 2.55 -21.64 -5.38
C ALA A 243 1.76 -20.34 -5.57
N ILE A 244 2.40 -19.21 -5.28
CA ILE A 244 1.87 -17.89 -5.61
C ILE A 244 2.91 -17.20 -6.47
N GLU A 245 2.57 -17.01 -7.75
CA GLU A 245 3.36 -16.22 -8.69
C GLU A 245 3.04 -14.75 -8.49
N VAL A 246 4.08 -13.95 -8.31
CA VAL A 246 3.95 -12.50 -8.12
C VAL A 246 4.42 -11.81 -9.40
N SER A 247 3.56 -10.98 -9.99
CA SER A 247 3.89 -10.07 -11.08
C SER A 247 3.71 -8.63 -10.63
N ASN A 248 4.51 -7.71 -11.19
CA ASN A 248 4.38 -6.27 -10.96
C ASN A 248 4.22 -5.57 -12.31
N VAL A 249 3.15 -4.78 -12.46
CA VAL A 249 2.84 -4.08 -13.72
C VAL A 249 3.82 -2.93 -13.96
N HIS A 250 4.15 -2.19 -12.91
CA HIS A 250 5.00 -0.99 -12.95
C HIS A 250 6.04 -1.08 -11.83
N PRO A 251 7.08 -1.90 -11.98
CA PRO A 251 8.08 -2.10 -10.92
C PRO A 251 8.92 -0.83 -10.73
N ALA A 252 9.12 -0.42 -9.48
CA ALA A 252 10.03 0.68 -9.17
C ALA A 252 11.50 0.23 -9.11
N ASP A 253 11.77 -1.09 -9.05
CA ASP A 253 13.05 -1.81 -8.89
C ASP A 253 13.85 -1.47 -7.62
N LEU A 254 13.98 -0.18 -7.30
CA LEU A 254 14.76 0.36 -6.22
C LEU A 254 13.85 1.05 -5.19
N TYR A 255 14.13 0.77 -3.90
CA TYR A 255 13.45 1.42 -2.77
C TYR A 255 13.49 2.95 -2.84
N GLY A 256 14.64 3.51 -3.26
CA GLY A 256 14.81 4.96 -3.41
C GLY A 256 13.90 5.56 -4.48
N ARG A 257 13.71 4.86 -5.62
CA ARG A 257 12.83 5.30 -6.71
C ARG A 257 11.37 5.35 -6.25
N GLY A 258 10.93 4.31 -5.53
CA GLY A 258 9.57 4.25 -4.96
C GLY A 258 9.26 5.33 -3.92
N LEU A 259 10.26 5.84 -3.20
CA LEU A 259 10.11 6.93 -2.23
C LEU A 259 10.42 8.33 -2.77
N ALA A 260 11.00 8.44 -3.96
CA ALA A 260 11.38 9.73 -4.54
C ALA A 260 10.20 10.73 -4.60
N PRO A 261 8.97 10.36 -5.05
CA PRO A 261 7.81 11.25 -5.05
C PRO A 261 7.55 11.96 -3.72
N PHE A 262 7.70 11.22 -2.62
CA PHE A 262 7.52 11.74 -1.27
C PHE A 262 8.58 12.80 -0.95
N PHE A 263 9.85 12.50 -1.17
CA PHE A 263 10.95 13.43 -0.89
C PHE A 263 10.96 14.67 -1.78
N PHE A 264 10.57 14.54 -3.06
CA PHE A 264 10.32 15.70 -3.93
C PHE A 264 9.29 16.63 -3.29
N GLY A 265 8.14 16.10 -2.84
CA GLY A 265 7.12 16.91 -2.21
C GLY A 265 7.59 17.64 -0.94
N ILE A 266 8.38 16.98 -0.10
CA ILE A 266 8.99 17.62 1.09
C ILE A 266 9.91 18.76 0.67
N ALA A 267 10.83 18.50 -0.25
CA ALA A 267 11.83 19.47 -0.66
C ALA A 267 11.18 20.73 -1.28
N LEU A 268 10.13 20.56 -2.10
CA LEU A 268 9.42 21.69 -2.71
C LEU A 268 8.64 22.53 -1.68
N TRP A 269 8.04 21.89 -0.67
CA TRP A 269 7.40 22.62 0.44
C TRP A 269 8.41 23.38 1.29
N VAL A 270 9.53 22.73 1.64
CA VAL A 270 10.62 23.36 2.38
C VAL A 270 11.19 24.54 1.58
N PHE A 271 11.30 24.41 0.26
CA PHE A 271 11.70 25.51 -0.61
C PHE A 271 10.72 26.69 -0.49
N GLY A 272 9.41 26.45 -0.56
CA GLY A 272 8.39 27.51 -0.38
C GLY A 272 8.46 28.20 0.98
N LEU A 273 8.69 27.42 2.06
CA LEU A 273 8.88 27.93 3.41
C LEU A 273 10.12 28.84 3.50
N VAL A 274 11.29 28.32 3.12
CA VAL A 274 12.56 29.07 3.18
C VAL A 274 12.54 30.28 2.25
N GLY A 275 11.88 30.15 1.09
CA GLY A 275 11.72 31.22 0.13
C GLY A 275 11.15 32.50 0.76
N TYR A 276 10.10 32.42 1.59
CA TYR A 276 9.48 33.58 2.23
C TYR A 276 9.97 33.90 3.65
N LEU A 277 10.89 33.09 4.17
CA LEU A 277 11.76 33.51 5.28
C LEU A 277 12.79 34.53 4.78
N LEU A 278 13.30 34.34 3.55
CA LEU A 278 14.32 35.21 2.94
C LEU A 278 13.72 36.35 2.11
N LEU A 279 12.72 36.05 1.30
CA LEU A 279 12.04 36.99 0.41
C LEU A 279 10.82 37.60 1.09
N ARG A 280 10.45 38.80 0.64
CA ARG A 280 9.21 39.46 1.09
C ARG A 280 8.05 39.01 0.20
N PRO A 281 6.86 38.69 0.78
CA PRO A 281 5.71 38.20 0.03
C PRO A 281 5.13 39.22 -0.97
N TYR A 282 5.35 40.51 -0.74
CA TYR A 282 4.99 41.60 -1.65
C TYR A 282 5.94 42.79 -1.45
N ASN A 283 6.11 43.61 -2.48
CA ASN A 283 6.95 44.80 -2.41
C ASN A 283 6.19 45.97 -1.74
N PRO A 284 6.65 46.50 -0.58
CA PRO A 284 5.98 47.60 0.10
C PRO A 284 5.86 48.87 -0.76
N ARG A 285 6.85 49.14 -1.62
CA ARG A 285 6.83 50.30 -2.52
C ARG A 285 5.73 50.16 -3.58
N ALA A 286 5.52 48.94 -4.08
CA ALA A 286 4.48 48.66 -5.05
C ALA A 286 3.08 48.69 -4.43
N LEU A 287 2.97 48.41 -3.12
CA LEU A 287 1.71 48.53 -2.36
C LEU A 287 1.27 49.99 -2.23
N ALA A 288 2.21 50.91 -2.05
CA ALA A 288 1.97 52.37 -2.00
C ALA A 288 1.82 53.02 -3.39
N GLY A 289 2.10 52.28 -4.47
CA GLY A 289 2.05 52.77 -5.84
C GLY A 289 0.71 52.55 -6.56
N ARG A 290 0.64 53.00 -7.82
CA ARG A 290 -0.56 52.90 -8.68
C ARG A 290 -0.78 51.54 -9.33
N ALA A 291 0.15 50.59 -9.20
CA ALA A 291 0.02 49.26 -9.78
C ALA A 291 -1.22 48.55 -9.19
N GLY A 292 -1.96 47.75 -9.98
CA GLY A 292 -3.13 47.00 -9.47
C GLY A 292 -2.74 45.91 -8.44
N ALA A 293 -3.68 45.54 -7.56
CA ALA A 293 -3.43 44.54 -6.51
C ALA A 293 -2.93 43.19 -7.06
N PHE A 294 -3.50 42.74 -8.19
CA PHE A 294 -3.08 41.52 -8.88
C PHE A 294 -1.61 41.57 -9.33
N LYS A 295 -1.19 42.68 -9.97
CA LYS A 295 0.19 42.86 -10.42
C LYS A 295 1.18 42.84 -9.25
N VAL A 296 0.79 43.40 -8.09
CA VAL A 296 1.64 43.41 -6.90
C VAL A 296 1.74 42.03 -6.24
N ALA A 297 0.64 41.28 -6.19
CA ALA A 297 0.66 39.89 -5.71
C ALA A 297 1.56 39.03 -6.61
N LEU A 298 1.38 39.11 -7.93
CA LEU A 298 2.17 38.35 -8.90
C LEU A 298 3.66 38.72 -8.88
N ALA A 299 3.98 40.02 -8.78
CA ALA A 299 5.37 40.47 -8.69
C ALA A 299 6.07 40.02 -7.41
N GLY A 300 5.34 39.84 -6.31
CA GLY A 300 5.87 39.26 -5.08
C GLY A 300 6.13 37.75 -5.17
N TRP A 301 5.38 37.06 -6.04
CA TRP A 301 5.43 35.62 -6.22
C TRP A 301 6.52 35.16 -7.19
N LEU A 302 6.63 35.85 -8.34
CA LEU A 302 7.45 35.44 -9.48
C LEU A 302 8.91 35.12 -9.13
N PRO A 303 9.64 35.91 -8.31
CA PRO A 303 11.03 35.60 -7.98
C PRO A 303 11.16 34.29 -7.18
N ALA A 304 10.29 34.08 -6.19
CA ALA A 304 10.28 32.86 -5.40
C ALA A 304 9.86 31.65 -6.25
N ALA A 305 8.89 31.82 -7.16
CA ALA A 305 8.43 30.78 -8.06
C ALA A 305 9.53 30.37 -9.06
N ALA A 306 10.24 31.33 -9.66
CA ALA A 306 11.35 31.06 -10.57
C ALA A 306 12.49 30.30 -9.88
N LEU A 307 12.89 30.72 -8.68
CA LEU A 307 13.89 30.01 -7.89
C LEU A 307 13.40 28.62 -7.47
N GLY A 308 12.09 28.46 -7.19
CA GLY A 308 11.49 27.17 -6.83
C GLY A 308 11.50 26.18 -7.98
N VAL A 309 11.17 26.62 -9.19
CA VAL A 309 11.28 25.77 -10.40
C VAL A 309 12.73 25.39 -10.67
N LEU A 310 13.66 26.35 -10.56
CA LEU A 310 15.09 26.08 -10.75
C LEU A 310 15.60 25.08 -9.69
N GLY A 311 15.23 25.26 -8.43
CA GLY A 311 15.53 24.32 -7.34
C GLY A 311 14.91 22.93 -7.57
N ALA A 312 13.68 22.86 -8.07
CA ALA A 312 13.03 21.59 -8.44
C ALA A 312 13.79 20.85 -9.54
N PHE A 313 14.24 21.56 -10.58
CA PHE A 313 15.03 20.98 -11.67
C PHE A 313 16.42 20.56 -11.21
N VAL A 314 17.07 21.33 -10.34
CA VAL A 314 18.35 20.93 -9.74
C VAL A 314 18.16 19.67 -8.91
N LEU A 315 17.12 19.60 -8.07
CA LEU A 315 16.82 18.40 -7.29
C LEU A 315 16.57 17.20 -8.22
N TYR A 316 15.78 17.38 -9.28
CA TYR A 316 15.54 16.33 -10.27
C TYR A 316 16.83 15.85 -10.93
N ALA A 317 17.69 16.78 -11.37
CA ALA A 317 18.98 16.45 -11.97
C ALA A 317 19.91 15.72 -10.99
N VAL A 318 19.95 16.14 -9.72
CA VAL A 318 20.77 15.47 -8.68
C VAL A 318 20.28 14.05 -8.44
N VAL A 319 18.97 13.84 -8.35
CA VAL A 319 18.39 12.50 -8.14
C VAL A 319 18.56 11.64 -9.39
N GLN A 320 18.35 12.19 -10.59
CA GLN A 320 18.53 11.49 -11.86
C GLN A 320 20.00 11.07 -12.08
N LEU A 321 20.95 11.98 -11.90
CA LEU A 321 22.37 11.72 -12.17
C LEU A 321 23.09 11.01 -11.02
N GLY A 322 22.69 11.29 -9.78
CA GLY A 322 23.34 10.75 -8.58
C GLY A 322 22.77 9.41 -8.10
N LEU A 323 21.49 9.14 -8.37
CA LEU A 323 20.78 7.96 -7.88
C LEU A 323 20.13 7.12 -8.99
N SER A 324 20.36 7.44 -10.27
CA SER A 324 19.76 6.78 -11.44
C SER A 324 18.25 6.63 -11.31
N LEU A 325 17.58 7.78 -11.22
CA LEU A 325 16.12 7.82 -11.02
C LEU A 325 15.36 7.07 -12.11
N ASP A 326 15.83 7.09 -13.36
CA ASP A 326 15.25 6.43 -14.54
C ASP A 326 13.72 6.56 -14.61
N ALA A 327 13.26 7.81 -14.70
CA ALA A 327 11.83 8.10 -14.84
C ALA A 327 11.28 7.56 -16.18
N ASP A 328 10.10 6.94 -16.13
CA ASP A 328 9.35 6.49 -17.31
C ASP A 328 9.02 7.65 -18.27
N ASP A 329 8.44 8.74 -17.74
CA ASP A 329 8.25 10.00 -18.47
C ASP A 329 8.96 11.17 -17.77
N PRO A 330 10.21 11.48 -18.16
CA PRO A 330 10.98 12.57 -17.55
C PRO A 330 10.39 13.96 -17.88
N GLY A 331 9.72 14.11 -19.04
CA GLY A 331 9.14 15.38 -19.47
C GLY A 331 7.95 15.78 -18.60
N LEU A 332 7.03 14.85 -18.40
CA LEU A 332 5.87 15.04 -17.52
C LEU A 332 6.29 15.14 -16.05
N SER A 333 7.32 14.41 -15.63
CA SER A 333 7.91 14.55 -14.28
C SER A 333 8.41 15.98 -14.04
N LEU A 334 9.19 16.55 -14.96
CA LEU A 334 9.69 17.93 -14.87
C LEU A 334 8.55 18.96 -14.87
N LEU A 335 7.55 18.78 -15.72
CA LEU A 335 6.37 19.66 -15.76
C LEU A 335 5.61 19.64 -14.43
N LEU A 336 5.40 18.44 -13.87
CA LEU A 336 4.65 18.25 -12.63
C LEU A 336 5.39 18.85 -11.42
N ILE A 337 6.70 18.62 -11.28
CA ILE A 337 7.48 19.23 -10.18
C ILE A 337 7.55 20.76 -10.34
N ALA A 338 7.60 21.29 -11.56
CA ALA A 338 7.57 22.74 -11.78
C ALA A 338 6.22 23.31 -11.35
N LEU A 339 5.10 22.69 -11.76
CA LEU A 339 3.76 23.10 -11.33
C LEU A 339 3.62 23.04 -9.80
N ALA A 340 4.08 21.97 -9.17
CA ALA A 340 4.02 21.85 -7.72
C ALA A 340 4.88 22.89 -7.02
N ALA A 341 6.10 23.17 -7.52
CA ALA A 341 6.98 24.19 -6.96
C ALA A 341 6.29 25.57 -6.96
N VAL A 342 5.73 25.98 -8.10
CA VAL A 342 5.05 27.28 -8.20
C VAL A 342 3.76 27.32 -7.37
N THR A 343 3.06 26.20 -7.24
CA THR A 343 1.84 26.04 -6.41
C THR A 343 2.15 26.17 -4.93
N PHE A 344 3.14 25.41 -4.41
CA PHE A 344 3.51 25.44 -3.00
C PHE A 344 4.08 26.81 -2.60
N VAL A 345 4.86 27.44 -3.49
CA VAL A 345 5.31 28.83 -3.31
C VAL A 345 4.12 29.80 -3.29
N ALA A 346 3.09 29.62 -4.11
CA ALA A 346 1.89 30.47 -4.07
C ALA A 346 1.13 30.34 -2.73
N ILE A 347 0.96 29.11 -2.22
CA ILE A 347 0.32 28.86 -0.94
C ILE A 347 1.15 29.48 0.21
N ALA A 348 2.47 29.30 0.18
CA ALA A 348 3.37 29.90 1.16
C ALA A 348 3.30 31.44 1.13
N GLN A 349 3.27 32.03 -0.07
CA GLN A 349 3.10 33.47 -0.23
C GLN A 349 1.80 33.96 0.39
N PHE A 350 0.68 33.28 0.12
CA PHE A 350 -0.62 33.63 0.63
C PHE A 350 -0.61 33.64 2.17
N LEU A 351 -0.16 32.55 2.80
CA LEU A 351 -0.12 32.41 4.24
C LEU A 351 0.78 33.47 4.89
N ARG A 352 1.96 33.71 4.30
CA ARG A 352 2.89 34.76 4.74
C ARG A 352 2.28 36.16 4.58
N ALA A 353 1.67 36.43 3.44
CA ALA A 353 1.06 37.71 3.13
C ALA A 353 -0.12 38.00 4.05
N ALA A 354 -0.93 37.00 4.40
CA ALA A 354 -2.10 37.14 5.25
C ALA A 354 -1.71 37.31 6.73
N LEU A 355 -0.79 36.48 7.23
CA LEU A 355 -0.59 36.26 8.67
C LEU A 355 0.82 36.64 9.18
N GLY A 356 1.73 37.06 8.30
CA GLY A 356 3.09 37.47 8.69
C GLY A 356 3.89 36.31 9.28
N ALA A 357 4.51 36.50 10.45
CA ALA A 357 5.31 35.48 11.14
C ALA A 357 4.50 34.24 11.52
N VAL A 358 3.21 34.39 11.82
CA VAL A 358 2.31 33.26 12.12
C VAL A 358 2.10 32.40 10.86
N GLY A 359 2.16 33.01 9.67
CA GLY A 359 2.07 32.30 8.40
C GLY A 359 3.17 31.26 8.22
N ASP A 360 4.41 31.55 8.65
CA ASP A 360 5.54 30.59 8.55
C ASP A 360 5.27 29.34 9.38
N VAL A 361 4.75 29.52 10.61
CA VAL A 361 4.39 28.42 11.50
C VAL A 361 3.28 27.58 10.87
N LEU A 362 2.30 28.21 10.24
CA LEU A 362 1.21 27.48 9.57
C LEU A 362 1.67 26.73 8.32
N ILE A 363 2.59 27.29 7.53
CA ILE A 363 3.21 26.56 6.40
C ILE A 363 3.92 25.30 6.92
N LEU A 364 4.65 25.43 8.03
CA LEU A 364 5.34 24.30 8.64
C LEU A 364 4.36 23.25 9.18
N VAL A 365 3.29 23.65 9.87
CA VAL A 365 2.23 22.74 10.33
C VAL A 365 1.55 22.06 9.14
N LEU A 366 1.28 22.79 8.06
CA LEU A 366 0.69 22.24 6.84
C LEU A 366 1.62 21.22 6.16
N LEU A 367 2.93 21.47 6.13
CA LEU A 367 3.91 20.48 5.69
C LEU A 367 3.86 19.24 6.60
N MET A 368 3.87 19.41 7.92
CA MET A 368 3.83 18.30 8.88
C MET A 368 2.58 17.42 8.73
N LEU A 369 1.41 18.02 8.50
CA LEU A 369 0.17 17.28 8.24
C LEU A 369 0.24 16.53 6.91
N GLN A 370 0.88 17.09 5.89
CA GLN A 370 1.02 16.44 4.58
C GLN A 370 1.97 15.26 4.61
N LEU A 371 3.03 15.31 5.42
CA LEU A 371 3.97 14.19 5.58
C LEU A 371 3.27 12.89 5.98
N THR A 372 2.23 12.97 6.81
CA THR A 372 1.47 11.80 7.28
C THR A 372 0.27 11.48 6.39
N SER A 373 -0.41 12.50 5.86
CA SER A 373 -1.65 12.30 5.10
C SER A 373 -1.47 12.05 3.61
N CYS A 374 -0.31 12.33 2.99
CA CYS A 374 -0.14 12.17 1.54
C CYS A 374 0.02 10.71 1.06
N GLY A 375 0.09 9.73 1.96
CA GLY A 375 0.28 8.32 1.59
C GLY A 375 1.64 8.00 0.97
N GLY A 376 2.67 8.80 1.30
CA GLY A 376 4.00 8.72 0.71
C GLY A 376 4.77 7.43 1.02
N LEU A 377 4.83 7.03 2.29
CA LEU A 377 5.46 5.76 2.71
C LEU A 377 4.49 4.58 2.65
N TYR A 378 3.40 4.67 3.43
CA TYR A 378 2.39 3.62 3.53
C TYR A 378 1.10 4.06 2.84
N PRO A 379 0.26 3.12 2.37
CA PRO A 379 -1.10 3.43 1.96
C PRO A 379 -1.82 4.28 3.01
N VAL A 380 -2.53 5.31 2.56
CA VAL A 380 -3.20 6.21 3.51
C VAL A 380 -4.25 5.48 4.35
N THR A 381 -4.81 4.39 3.84
CA THR A 381 -5.76 3.50 4.53
C THR A 381 -5.20 2.87 5.80
N THR A 382 -3.87 2.75 5.94
CA THR A 382 -3.23 2.27 7.18
C THR A 382 -3.03 3.38 8.22
N THR A 383 -3.36 4.63 7.91
CA THR A 383 -3.23 5.76 8.87
C THR A 383 -4.52 5.92 9.71
N PRO A 384 -4.47 6.60 10.87
CA PRO A 384 -5.68 6.97 11.61
C PRO A 384 -6.69 7.80 10.79
N ALA A 385 -7.98 7.65 11.06
CA ALA A 385 -9.08 8.25 10.29
C ALA A 385 -8.96 9.77 10.02
N PRO A 386 -8.46 10.61 10.95
CA PRO A 386 -8.28 12.03 10.67
C PRO A 386 -7.30 12.32 9.52
N PHE A 387 -6.25 11.51 9.36
CA PHE A 387 -5.29 11.68 8.26
C PHE A 387 -5.86 11.18 6.93
N GLN A 388 -6.68 10.13 6.96
CA GLN A 388 -7.42 9.66 5.79
C GLN A 388 -8.38 10.73 5.26
N ALA A 389 -9.08 11.43 6.16
CA ALA A 389 -9.97 12.52 5.79
C ALA A 389 -9.24 13.75 5.21
N LEU A 390 -7.99 13.98 5.63
CA LEU A 390 -7.16 15.06 5.10
C LEU A 390 -6.53 14.71 3.74
N HIS A 391 -6.24 13.44 3.46
CA HIS A 391 -5.61 12.99 2.22
C HIS A 391 -6.12 13.65 0.92
N PRO A 392 -7.44 13.71 0.63
CA PRO A 392 -7.94 14.27 -0.63
C PRO A 392 -7.84 15.79 -0.73
N VAL A 393 -7.64 16.52 0.37
CA VAL A 393 -7.55 17.99 0.34
C VAL A 393 -6.10 18.49 0.32
N MET A 394 -5.13 17.57 0.44
CA MET A 394 -3.73 17.94 0.53
C MET A 394 -3.08 18.02 -0.85
N PRO A 395 -2.47 19.15 -1.23
CA PRO A 395 -1.88 19.30 -2.56
C PRO A 395 -0.65 18.39 -2.76
N MET A 396 0.10 18.06 -1.70
CA MET A 396 1.22 17.11 -1.78
C MET A 396 0.75 15.68 -2.15
N THR A 397 -0.46 15.27 -1.80
CA THR A 397 -1.03 13.97 -2.22
C THR A 397 -1.01 13.83 -3.73
N TYR A 398 -1.47 14.86 -4.43
CA TYR A 398 -1.57 14.86 -5.88
C TYR A 398 -0.20 14.92 -6.55
N LEU A 399 0.76 15.63 -5.96
CA LEU A 399 2.15 15.58 -6.43
C LEU A 399 2.72 14.17 -6.29
N VAL A 400 2.56 13.53 -5.12
CA VAL A 400 3.11 12.19 -4.86
C VAL A 400 2.48 11.17 -5.81
N ASN A 401 1.16 11.17 -5.96
CA ASN A 401 0.47 10.25 -6.85
C ASN A 401 0.82 10.50 -8.33
N GLY A 402 0.87 11.77 -8.76
CA GLY A 402 1.27 12.10 -10.12
C GLY A 402 2.71 11.71 -10.44
N LEU A 403 3.64 11.92 -9.50
CA LEU A 403 5.04 11.51 -9.68
C LEU A 403 5.21 10.00 -9.67
N ARG A 404 4.39 9.23 -8.94
CA ARG A 404 4.43 7.77 -9.07
C ARG A 404 4.13 7.36 -10.51
N VAL A 405 3.07 7.91 -11.10
CA VAL A 405 2.69 7.64 -12.50
C VAL A 405 3.80 8.03 -13.48
N THR A 406 4.45 9.19 -13.31
CA THR A 406 5.50 9.63 -14.26
C THR A 406 6.86 8.96 -14.03
N LEU A 407 7.13 8.42 -12.83
CA LEU A 407 8.41 7.77 -12.52
C LEU A 407 8.39 6.27 -12.79
N THR A 408 7.32 5.57 -12.41
CA THR A 408 7.23 4.09 -12.55
C THR A 408 6.32 3.64 -13.69
N GLY A 409 5.58 4.55 -14.33
CA GLY A 409 4.45 4.23 -15.19
C GLY A 409 3.15 4.16 -14.39
N GLY A 410 2.00 4.18 -15.06
CA GLY A 410 0.68 4.11 -14.42
C GLY A 410 -0.44 4.76 -15.23
N GLU A 411 -1.64 4.79 -14.64
CA GLU A 411 -2.84 5.32 -15.29
C GLU A 411 -2.77 6.84 -15.50
N GLY A 412 -2.92 7.27 -16.77
CA GLY A 412 -2.83 8.69 -17.15
C GLY A 412 -3.95 9.58 -16.57
N SER A 413 -5.10 9.00 -16.22
CA SER A 413 -6.21 9.73 -15.59
C SER A 413 -5.79 10.41 -14.28
N ARG A 414 -5.01 9.69 -13.45
CA ARG A 414 -4.50 10.19 -12.16
C ARG A 414 -3.54 11.34 -12.34
N LEU A 415 -2.73 11.31 -13.39
CA LEU A 415 -1.85 12.41 -13.74
C LEU A 415 -2.64 13.66 -14.15
N GLY A 416 -3.69 13.49 -14.96
CA GLY A 416 -4.60 14.60 -15.32
C GLY A 416 -5.26 15.25 -14.10
N ILE A 417 -5.71 14.44 -13.14
CA ILE A 417 -6.25 14.93 -11.85
C ILE A 417 -5.19 15.70 -11.08
N ALA A 418 -3.94 15.19 -11.02
CA ALA A 418 -2.86 15.86 -10.32
C ALA A 418 -2.58 17.26 -10.87
N PHE A 419 -2.49 17.40 -12.20
CA PHE A 419 -2.33 18.70 -12.86
C PHE A 419 -3.51 19.64 -12.58
N ALA A 420 -4.75 19.13 -12.69
CA ALA A 420 -5.95 19.93 -12.47
C ALA A 420 -6.04 20.45 -11.03
N VAL A 421 -5.80 19.60 -10.03
CA VAL A 421 -5.90 19.97 -8.63
C VAL A 421 -4.77 20.92 -8.22
N LEU A 422 -3.51 20.64 -8.59
CA LEU A 422 -2.40 21.54 -8.31
C LEU A 422 -2.58 22.91 -9.00
N GLY A 423 -3.02 22.92 -10.25
CA GLY A 423 -3.37 24.14 -10.97
C GLY A 423 -4.51 24.91 -10.28
N GLY A 424 -5.52 24.21 -9.77
CA GLY A 424 -6.60 24.80 -8.97
C GLY A 424 -6.07 25.47 -7.70
N PHE A 425 -5.22 24.78 -6.93
CA PHE A 425 -4.58 25.35 -5.74
C PHE A 425 -3.75 26.60 -6.06
N LEU A 426 -3.00 26.58 -7.16
CA LEU A 426 -2.22 27.72 -7.63
C LEU A 426 -3.12 28.94 -7.88
N VAL A 427 -4.19 28.76 -8.66
CA VAL A 427 -5.13 29.84 -9.00
C VAL A 427 -5.79 30.39 -7.73
N VAL A 428 -6.28 29.51 -6.85
CA VAL A 428 -6.92 29.91 -5.59
C VAL A 428 -5.94 30.69 -4.69
N ALA A 429 -4.70 30.22 -4.54
CA ALA A 429 -3.69 30.89 -3.71
C ALA A 429 -3.31 32.28 -4.25
N LEU A 430 -3.20 32.43 -5.57
CA LEU A 430 -2.91 33.73 -6.21
C LEU A 430 -4.09 34.71 -6.08
N ILE A 431 -5.33 34.23 -6.22
CA ILE A 431 -6.54 35.04 -5.99
C ILE A 431 -6.60 35.47 -4.52
N ALA A 432 -6.41 34.55 -3.59
CA ALA A 432 -6.43 34.83 -2.16
C ALA A 432 -5.34 35.86 -1.78
N THR A 433 -4.13 35.72 -2.31
CA THR A 433 -3.06 36.70 -2.13
C THR A 433 -3.44 38.07 -2.71
N THR A 434 -4.08 38.10 -3.89
CA THR A 434 -4.56 39.35 -4.50
C THR A 434 -5.59 40.05 -3.61
N PHE A 435 -6.49 39.30 -2.98
CA PHE A 435 -7.47 39.84 -2.03
C PHE A 435 -6.80 40.40 -0.78
N VAL A 436 -5.83 39.69 -0.21
CA VAL A 436 -5.03 40.18 0.93
C VAL A 436 -4.30 41.47 0.58
N VAL A 437 -3.67 41.55 -0.59
CA VAL A 437 -3.00 42.76 -1.08
C VAL A 437 -4.00 43.91 -1.27
N ARG A 438 -5.20 43.63 -1.81
CA ARG A 438 -6.27 44.63 -1.95
C ARG A 438 -6.72 45.16 -0.59
N HIS A 439 -6.89 44.28 0.40
CA HIS A 439 -7.31 44.68 1.74
C HIS A 439 -6.24 45.54 2.43
N ARG A 440 -4.97 45.16 2.30
CA ARG A 440 -3.83 45.92 2.86
C ARG A 440 -3.56 47.26 2.16
N ARG A 441 -4.23 47.56 1.04
CA ARG A 441 -4.21 48.88 0.40
C ARG A 441 -5.25 49.84 0.95
N MET A 442 -6.16 49.41 1.82
CA MET A 442 -7.09 50.30 2.49
C MET A 442 -6.41 50.80 3.77
N TRP A 443 -5.81 52.00 3.68
CA TRP A 443 -5.09 52.61 4.80
C TRP A 443 -6.09 53.00 5.88
N THR A 444 -5.99 52.39 7.05
CA THR A 444 -6.82 52.75 8.21
C THR A 444 -6.15 53.88 8.99
N MET A 445 -6.94 54.70 9.69
CA MET A 445 -6.47 55.84 10.50
C MET A 445 -5.39 55.44 11.53
N SER A 446 -5.40 54.21 12.03
CA SER A 446 -4.37 53.66 12.92
C SER A 446 -3.01 53.45 12.23
N THR A 447 -2.98 53.32 10.90
CA THR A 447 -1.76 53.15 10.10
C THR A 447 -1.12 54.49 9.74
N LEU A 448 -1.88 55.59 9.83
CA LEU A 448 -1.46 56.95 9.48
C LEU A 448 -0.91 57.76 10.66
N LYS A 449 -1.12 57.32 11.91
CA LYS A 449 -0.48 57.94 13.06
C LYS A 449 0.85 57.25 13.35
N PRO A 450 2.02 57.92 13.19
CA PRO A 450 3.23 57.41 13.82
C PRO A 450 2.94 57.35 15.33
N SER A 451 3.20 56.21 15.96
CA SER A 451 3.28 56.15 17.41
C SER A 451 4.39 57.10 17.81
N VAL A 452 4.01 58.28 18.30
CA VAL A 452 4.93 59.19 18.96
C VAL A 452 5.34 58.47 20.24
N GLU A 453 6.43 57.71 20.15
CA GLU A 453 7.16 57.26 21.33
C GLU A 453 7.81 58.52 21.93
N LEU A 454 7.23 58.98 23.04
CA LEU A 454 7.82 59.98 23.93
C LEU A 454 8.84 59.31 24.85
#